data_AF-A0A1B6LRI2-F1
#
_entry.id   AF-A0A1B6LRI2-F1
#
_cell.length_a   1.000
_cell.length_b   1.000
_cell.length_c   1.000
_cell.angle_alpha   90.00
_cell.angle_beta   90.00
_cell.angle_gamma   90.00
#
_symmetry.space_group_name_H-M   'P 1'
#
loop_
_entity.id
_entity.type
_entity.pdbx_description
1 polymer ?
#
loop_
_entity_poly.entity_id
_entity_poly.type
_entity_poly.pdbx_seq_one_letter_code
_entity_poly.pdbx_strand_id
1 'polypeptide(L)'
;VGNLCAKLSGDTASVQGATGSKLGTMLQGLSTLGVGTFMSLFYSWKMTLMCLVCVPFILFSIVLEGRVMEAESAVEKQALEDATKVAVEAITSVRTVHSLGQEGAIVERYNRKLALAEASLRRKTRFRGLVFGFGHTATSFAYAFSLGFGGYLIARKGEPYKNIIIVSEALLFGAWMLAQVLSFAPNLQLARTAAGRLFRILDRKPQIY
;
A
#
# COMPACT_ATOMS: atom_id res chain seq x y z
N VAL A 1 10.21 30.69 -5.85
CA VAL A 1 11.33 29.72 -5.93
C VAL A 1 11.23 28.57 -4.94
N GLY A 2 11.02 28.81 -3.63
CA GLY A 2 10.92 27.72 -2.62
C GLY A 2 9.82 26.68 -2.87
N ASN A 3 8.61 27.12 -3.27
CA ASN A 3 7.50 26.19 -3.58
C ASN A 3 7.76 25.35 -4.85
N LEU A 4 8.51 25.89 -5.82
CA LEU A 4 8.93 25.17 -7.03
C LEU A 4 10.06 24.18 -6.71
N CYS A 5 11.02 24.57 -5.87
CA CYS A 5 12.13 23.70 -5.45
C CYS A 5 11.65 22.54 -4.57
N ALA A 6 10.72 22.81 -3.64
CA ALA A 6 10.09 21.78 -2.82
C ALA A 6 9.23 20.82 -3.67
N LYS A 7 8.48 21.34 -4.66
CA LYS A 7 7.77 20.49 -5.64
C LYS A 7 8.71 19.67 -6.49
N LEU A 8 9.78 20.28 -7.03
CA LEU A 8 10.73 19.57 -7.88
C LEU A 8 11.42 18.44 -7.11
N SER A 9 11.85 18.71 -5.88
CA SER A 9 12.49 17.73 -4.97
C SER A 9 11.54 16.61 -4.57
N GLY A 10 10.27 16.93 -4.29
CA GLY A 10 9.24 15.93 -4.02
C GLY A 10 8.89 15.08 -5.25
N ASP A 11 8.81 15.69 -6.44
CA ASP A 11 8.54 15.00 -7.69
C ASP A 11 9.73 14.12 -8.12
N THR A 12 10.99 14.57 -7.98
CA THR A 12 12.17 13.74 -8.26
C THR A 12 12.32 12.60 -7.26
N ALA A 13 12.05 12.81 -5.97
CA ALA A 13 12.05 11.73 -4.98
C ALA A 13 10.97 10.67 -5.28
N SER A 14 9.78 11.12 -5.70
CA SER A 14 8.68 10.22 -6.10
C SER A 14 9.00 9.43 -7.36
N VAL A 15 9.68 10.05 -8.33
CA VAL A 15 10.13 9.38 -9.57
C VAL A 15 11.29 8.41 -9.27
N GLN A 16 12.28 8.81 -8.47
CA GLN A 16 13.41 7.93 -8.11
C GLN A 16 12.95 6.72 -7.29
N GLY A 17 12.00 6.91 -6.37
CA GLY A 17 11.39 5.83 -5.60
C GLY A 17 10.51 4.87 -6.43
N ALA A 18 10.07 5.28 -7.63
CA ALA A 18 9.26 4.46 -8.52
C ALA A 18 10.07 3.76 -9.63
N THR A 19 11.18 4.35 -10.09
CA THR A 19 11.81 3.97 -11.37
C THR A 19 12.82 2.83 -11.26
N GLY A 20 13.42 2.58 -10.08
CA GLY A 20 14.46 1.55 -9.91
C GLY A 20 13.93 0.22 -9.40
N SER A 21 13.79 0.09 -8.08
CA SER A 21 13.46 -1.18 -7.43
C SER A 21 12.01 -1.61 -7.62
N LYS A 22 11.06 -0.66 -7.51
CA LYS A 22 9.63 -1.00 -7.57
C LYS A 22 9.18 -1.46 -8.95
N LEU A 23 9.66 -0.82 -10.01
CA LEU A 23 9.40 -1.24 -11.39
C LEU A 23 9.98 -2.64 -11.68
N GLY A 24 11.18 -2.94 -11.15
CA GLY A 24 11.78 -4.28 -11.21
C GLY A 24 10.92 -5.34 -10.52
N THR A 25 10.46 -5.07 -9.30
CA THR A 25 9.56 -5.98 -8.56
C THR A 25 8.22 -6.19 -9.28
N MET A 26 7.71 -5.17 -9.98
CA MET A 26 6.48 -5.31 -10.77
C MET A 26 6.65 -6.19 -12.01
N LEU A 27 7.71 -5.97 -12.77
CA LEU A 27 8.06 -6.80 -13.93
C LEU A 27 8.32 -8.24 -13.50
N GLN A 28 9.02 -8.42 -12.40
CA GLN A 28 9.24 -9.74 -11.79
C GLN A 28 7.91 -10.37 -11.41
N GLY A 29 7.06 -9.67 -10.67
CA GLY A 29 5.74 -10.18 -10.27
C GLY A 29 4.91 -10.62 -11.48
N LEU A 30 4.72 -9.73 -12.47
CA LEU A 30 3.97 -10.04 -13.70
C LEU A 30 4.54 -11.24 -14.46
N SER A 31 5.86 -11.34 -14.56
CA SER A 31 6.54 -12.46 -15.21
C SER A 31 6.32 -13.77 -14.44
N THR A 32 6.48 -13.74 -13.11
CA THR A 32 6.27 -14.91 -12.25
C THR A 32 4.82 -15.39 -12.29
N LEU A 33 3.83 -14.50 -12.37
CA LEU A 33 2.45 -14.90 -12.61
C LEU A 33 2.24 -15.50 -13.98
N GLY A 34 2.74 -14.86 -15.04
CA GLY A 34 2.59 -15.37 -16.40
C GLY A 34 3.12 -16.80 -16.49
N VAL A 35 4.38 -16.99 -16.08
CA VAL A 35 5.05 -18.31 -16.09
C VAL A 35 4.39 -19.29 -15.13
N GLY A 36 4.03 -18.86 -13.92
CA GLY A 36 3.41 -19.70 -12.89
C GLY A 36 2.01 -20.18 -13.28
N THR A 37 1.20 -19.32 -13.87
CA THR A 37 -0.15 -19.67 -14.35
C THR A 37 -0.04 -20.62 -15.54
N PHE A 38 0.89 -20.37 -16.46
CA PHE A 38 1.13 -21.22 -17.62
C PHE A 38 1.60 -22.62 -17.20
N MET A 39 2.67 -22.72 -16.40
CA MET A 39 3.13 -24.02 -15.86
C MET A 39 2.02 -24.76 -15.11
N SER A 40 1.21 -24.03 -14.33
CA SER A 40 0.16 -24.65 -13.53
C SER A 40 -0.97 -25.25 -14.38
N LEU A 41 -1.37 -24.59 -15.47
CA LEU A 41 -2.34 -25.13 -16.42
C LEU A 41 -1.84 -26.41 -17.11
N PHE A 42 -0.54 -26.47 -17.41
CA PHE A 42 0.06 -27.64 -18.08
C PHE A 42 0.16 -28.87 -17.18
N TYR A 43 0.40 -28.70 -15.87
CA TYR A 43 0.59 -29.83 -14.96
C TYR A 43 -0.72 -30.43 -14.42
N SER A 44 -1.70 -29.62 -14.03
CA SER A 44 -2.92 -30.14 -13.40
C SER A 44 -4.09 -29.15 -13.42
N TRP A 45 -4.90 -29.18 -14.48
CA TRP A 45 -6.03 -28.26 -14.68
C TRP A 45 -7.03 -28.21 -13.50
N LYS A 46 -7.18 -29.31 -12.76
CA LYS A 46 -8.11 -29.40 -11.61
C LYS A 46 -7.62 -28.62 -10.39
N MET A 47 -6.31 -28.60 -10.14
CA MET A 47 -5.71 -27.79 -9.07
C MET A 47 -5.67 -26.32 -9.46
N THR A 48 -5.36 -26.04 -10.73
CA THR A 48 -5.33 -24.68 -11.26
C THR A 48 -6.68 -23.99 -11.12
N LEU A 49 -7.79 -24.66 -11.46
CA LEU A 49 -9.14 -24.10 -11.32
C LEU A 49 -9.47 -23.71 -9.89
N MET A 50 -9.10 -24.54 -8.92
CA MET A 50 -9.38 -24.22 -7.53
C MET A 50 -8.50 -23.06 -7.04
N CYS A 51 -7.22 -23.04 -7.41
CA CYS A 51 -6.36 -21.90 -7.11
C CYS A 51 -6.88 -20.62 -7.78
N LEU A 52 -7.41 -20.70 -9.00
CA LEU A 52 -8.00 -19.57 -9.72
C LEU A 52 -9.19 -18.96 -8.96
N VAL A 53 -9.94 -19.77 -8.19
CA VAL A 53 -11.02 -19.30 -7.31
C VAL A 53 -10.47 -18.66 -6.02
N CYS A 54 -9.33 -19.14 -5.51
CA CYS A 54 -8.68 -18.56 -4.33
C CYS A 54 -7.96 -17.23 -4.64
N VAL A 55 -7.43 -17.06 -5.84
CA VAL A 55 -6.74 -15.83 -6.29
C VAL A 55 -7.57 -14.55 -6.05
N PRO A 56 -8.82 -14.42 -6.54
CA PRO A 56 -9.61 -13.21 -6.31
C PRO A 56 -9.93 -12.98 -4.83
N PHE A 57 -10.03 -14.04 -4.02
CA PHE A 57 -10.26 -13.93 -2.58
C PHE A 57 -9.03 -13.35 -1.85
N ILE A 58 -7.84 -13.79 -2.23
CA ILE A 58 -6.56 -13.27 -1.73
C ILE A 58 -6.39 -11.80 -2.16
N LEU A 59 -6.67 -11.50 -3.44
CA LEU A 59 -6.60 -10.14 -3.96
C LEU A 59 -7.58 -9.20 -3.27
N PHE A 60 -8.82 -9.65 -3.05
CA PHE A 60 -9.82 -8.87 -2.32
C PHE A 60 -9.36 -8.54 -0.90
N SER A 61 -8.80 -9.52 -0.19
CA SER A 61 -8.31 -9.34 1.18
C SER A 61 -7.18 -8.31 1.24
N ILE A 62 -6.23 -8.36 0.30
CA ILE A 62 -5.06 -7.48 0.28
C ILE A 62 -5.43 -6.05 -0.18
N VAL A 63 -6.35 -5.93 -1.15
CA VAL A 63 -6.87 -4.62 -1.56
C VAL A 63 -7.65 -3.97 -0.41
N LEU A 64 -8.46 -4.73 0.31
CA LEU A 64 -9.22 -4.23 1.46
C LEU A 64 -8.27 -3.76 2.57
N GLU A 65 -7.23 -4.54 2.88
CA GLU A 65 -6.18 -4.17 3.83
C GLU A 65 -5.46 -2.87 3.42
N GLY A 66 -5.07 -2.76 2.15
CA GLY A 66 -4.43 -1.56 1.60
C GLY A 66 -5.32 -0.31 1.71
N ARG A 67 -6.61 -0.43 1.40
CA ARG A 67 -7.57 0.68 1.53
C ARG A 67 -7.77 1.14 2.97
N VAL A 68 -7.77 0.21 3.92
CA VAL A 68 -7.89 0.54 5.34
C VAL A 68 -6.63 1.26 5.82
N MET A 69 -5.45 0.82 5.39
CA MET A 69 -4.18 1.47 5.71
C MET A 69 -4.09 2.90 5.15
N GLU A 70 -4.50 3.12 3.89
CA GLU A 70 -4.53 4.45 3.28
C GLU A 70 -5.52 5.39 4.00
N ALA A 71 -6.72 4.90 4.32
CA ALA A 71 -7.74 5.69 5.01
C ALA A 71 -7.30 6.12 6.42
N GLU A 72 -6.53 5.29 7.13
CA GLU A 72 -5.93 5.69 8.40
C GLU A 72 -4.83 6.72 8.23
N SER A 73 -3.89 6.48 7.31
CA SER A 73 -2.76 7.39 7.08
C SER A 73 -3.23 8.80 6.71
N ALA A 74 -4.30 8.92 5.92
CA ALA A 74 -4.90 10.21 5.59
C ALA A 74 -5.41 10.96 6.83
N VAL A 75 -6.01 10.24 7.79
CA VAL A 75 -6.59 10.83 9.00
C VAL A 75 -5.52 11.19 10.01
N GLU A 76 -4.52 10.33 10.17
CA GLU A 76 -3.34 10.63 10.97
C GLU A 76 -2.63 11.89 10.45
N LYS A 77 -2.43 11.97 9.13
CA LYS A 77 -1.80 13.13 8.50
C LYS A 77 -2.62 14.40 8.71
N GLN A 78 -3.94 14.36 8.52
CA GLN A 78 -4.80 15.53 8.72
C GLN A 78 -4.79 16.01 10.18
N ALA A 79 -4.82 15.08 11.13
CA ALA A 79 -4.75 15.41 12.55
C ALA A 79 -3.40 16.03 12.95
N LEU A 80 -2.30 15.51 12.38
CA LEU A 80 -0.95 16.05 12.57
C LEU A 80 -0.81 17.44 11.93
N GLU A 81 -1.38 17.66 10.75
CA GLU A 81 -1.39 18.97 10.08
C GLU A 81 -2.13 20.03 10.91
N ASP A 82 -3.26 19.69 11.53
CA ASP A 82 -4.00 20.60 12.40
C ASP A 82 -3.22 20.96 13.68
N ALA A 83 -2.55 20.00 14.30
CA ALA A 83 -1.68 20.27 15.45
C ALA A 83 -0.48 21.15 15.05
N THR A 84 0.13 20.83 13.90
CA THR A 84 1.29 21.57 13.37
C THR A 84 0.92 23.01 13.03
N LYS A 85 -0.27 23.27 12.48
CA LYS A 85 -0.75 24.64 12.21
C LYS A 85 -0.81 25.50 13.48
N VAL A 86 -1.33 24.96 14.58
CA VAL A 86 -1.40 25.67 15.87
C VAL A 86 0.02 25.99 16.38
N ALA A 87 0.95 25.03 16.27
CA ALA A 87 2.34 25.25 16.64
C ALA A 87 3.02 26.33 15.77
N VAL A 88 2.80 26.29 14.45
CA VAL A 88 3.36 27.28 13.51
C VAL A 88 2.81 28.67 13.79
N GLU A 89 1.52 28.82 14.06
CA GLU A 89 0.87 30.09 14.41
C GLU A 89 1.45 30.68 15.71
N ALA A 90 1.68 29.84 16.72
CA ALA A 90 2.31 30.22 17.98
C ALA A 90 3.77 30.67 17.79
N ILE A 91 4.56 29.95 17.00
CA ILE A 91 5.97 30.26 16.73
C ILE A 91 6.11 31.54 15.90
N THR A 92 5.28 31.71 14.87
CA THR A 92 5.30 32.92 14.03
C THR A 92 4.86 34.16 14.80
N SER A 93 3.97 34.01 15.78
CA SER A 93 3.48 35.10 16.62
C SER A 93 4.17 35.16 17.99
N VAL A 94 5.37 34.58 18.14
CA VAL A 94 6.03 34.41 19.46
C VAL A 94 6.17 35.72 20.24
N ARG A 95 6.45 36.83 19.55
CA ARG A 95 6.59 38.16 20.17
C ARG A 95 5.26 38.67 20.73
N THR A 96 4.15 38.39 20.04
CA THR A 96 2.79 38.74 20.44
C THR A 96 2.31 37.85 21.59
N VAL A 97 2.58 36.55 21.51
CA VAL A 97 2.24 35.57 22.56
C VAL A 97 2.95 35.91 23.87
N HIS A 98 4.24 36.22 23.77
CA HIS A 98 5.05 36.61 24.92
C HIS A 98 4.59 37.95 25.51
N SER A 99 4.26 38.93 24.66
CA SER A 99 3.72 40.22 25.13
C SER A 99 2.35 40.12 25.79
N LEU A 100 1.54 39.12 25.42
CA LEU A 100 0.22 38.87 25.99
C LEU A 100 0.25 37.88 27.18
N GLY A 101 1.40 37.27 27.48
CA GLY A 101 1.56 36.26 28.54
C GLY A 101 0.67 35.01 28.36
N GLN A 102 0.19 34.73 27.15
CA GLN A 102 -0.83 33.71 26.85
C GLN A 102 -0.23 32.34 26.46
N GLU A 103 1.03 32.08 26.83
CA GLU A 103 1.74 30.84 26.47
C GLU A 103 0.99 29.59 26.95
N GLY A 104 0.45 29.60 28.17
CA GLY A 104 -0.33 28.49 28.74
C GLY A 104 -1.61 28.18 27.97
N ALA A 105 -2.34 29.22 27.51
CA ALA A 105 -3.59 29.04 26.75
C ALA A 105 -3.33 28.41 25.37
N ILE A 106 -2.18 28.73 24.75
CA ILE A 106 -1.78 28.13 23.48
C ILE A 106 -1.35 26.67 23.65
N VAL A 107 -0.60 26.37 24.71
CA VAL A 107 -0.22 24.99 25.06
C VAL A 107 -1.46 24.15 25.35
N GLU A 108 -2.44 24.68 26.08
CA GLU A 108 -3.71 24.00 26.33
C GLU A 108 -4.49 23.73 25.03
N ARG A 109 -4.52 24.72 24.12
CA ARG A 109 -5.17 24.57 22.81
C ARG A 109 -4.49 23.52 21.94
N TYR A 110 -3.15 23.46 21.97
CA TYR A 110 -2.37 22.42 21.30
C TYR A 110 -2.64 21.03 21.89
N ASN A 111 -2.58 20.89 23.22
CA ASN A 111 -2.88 19.63 23.91
C ASN A 111 -4.31 19.14 23.65
N ARG A 112 -5.29 20.05 23.60
CA ARG A 112 -6.67 19.70 23.29
C ARG A 112 -6.81 19.16 21.86
N LYS A 113 -6.12 19.77 20.89
CA LYS A 113 -6.08 19.29 19.50
C LYS A 113 -5.39 17.92 19.39
N LEU A 114 -4.29 17.73 20.12
CA LEU A 114 -3.57 16.47 20.16
C LEU A 114 -4.40 15.34 20.81
N ALA A 115 -5.09 15.62 21.92
CA ALA A 115 -5.94 14.64 22.61
C ALA A 115 -7.13 14.19 21.74
N LEU A 116 -7.73 15.11 20.98
CA LEU A 116 -8.79 14.78 20.01
C LEU A 116 -8.25 13.92 18.85
N ALA A 117 -7.03 14.22 18.38
CA ALA A 117 -6.33 13.40 17.39
C ALA A 117 -6.08 11.99 17.94
N GLU A 118 -5.47 11.86 19.11
CA GLU A 118 -5.17 10.58 19.75
C GLU A 118 -6.42 9.73 19.99
N ALA A 119 -7.53 10.32 20.43
CA ALA A 119 -8.79 9.60 20.64
C ALA A 119 -9.36 9.04 19.32
N SER A 120 -9.29 9.83 18.24
CA SER A 120 -9.69 9.42 16.90
C SER A 120 -8.79 8.31 16.36
N LEU A 121 -7.47 8.48 16.49
CA LEU A 121 -6.48 7.48 16.09
C LEU A 121 -6.67 6.18 16.87
N ARG A 122 -6.80 6.20 18.21
CA ARG A 122 -7.02 4.99 19.04
C ARG A 122 -8.25 4.18 18.62
N ARG A 123 -9.32 4.86 18.20
CA ARG A 123 -10.54 4.17 17.76
C ARG A 123 -10.32 3.52 16.39
N LYS A 124 -9.61 4.18 15.49
CA LYS A 124 -9.24 3.64 14.17
C LYS A 124 -8.23 2.50 14.29
N THR A 125 -7.16 2.65 15.07
CA THR A 125 -6.14 1.62 15.26
C THR A 125 -6.71 0.31 15.78
N ARG A 126 -7.70 0.36 16.69
CA ARG A 126 -8.41 -0.86 17.14
C ARG A 126 -9.20 -1.53 16.01
N PHE A 127 -9.86 -0.74 15.18
CA PHE A 127 -10.58 -1.25 14.01
C PHE A 127 -9.61 -1.84 12.98
N ARG A 128 -8.46 -1.19 12.76
CA ARG A 128 -7.38 -1.72 11.92
C ARG A 128 -6.85 -3.06 12.44
N GLY A 129 -6.64 -3.21 13.74
CA GLY A 129 -6.18 -4.48 14.32
C GLY A 129 -7.12 -5.63 13.98
N LEU A 130 -8.43 -5.40 14.03
CA LEU A 130 -9.44 -6.38 13.65
C LEU A 130 -9.43 -6.67 12.15
N VAL A 131 -9.38 -5.63 11.30
CA VAL A 131 -9.39 -5.79 9.84
C VAL A 131 -8.12 -6.49 9.35
N PHE A 132 -6.96 -6.12 9.90
CA PHE A 132 -5.67 -6.74 9.59
C PHE A 132 -5.63 -8.20 10.04
N GLY A 133 -6.10 -8.49 11.27
CA GLY A 133 -6.20 -9.86 11.77
C GLY A 133 -7.14 -10.72 10.93
N PHE A 134 -8.27 -10.17 10.50
CA PHE A 134 -9.21 -10.86 9.62
C PHE A 134 -8.63 -11.09 8.22
N GLY A 135 -7.96 -10.10 7.63
CA GLY A 135 -7.30 -10.23 6.33
C GLY A 135 -6.20 -11.29 6.32
N HIS A 136 -5.38 -11.31 7.38
CA HIS A 136 -4.31 -12.30 7.50
C HIS A 136 -4.86 -13.71 7.73
N THR A 137 -5.87 -13.85 8.61
CA THR A 137 -6.51 -15.14 8.90
C THR A 137 -7.22 -15.70 7.67
N ALA A 138 -7.92 -14.86 6.90
CA ALA A 138 -8.58 -15.25 5.66
C ALA A 138 -7.59 -15.81 4.63
N THR A 139 -6.41 -15.18 4.51
CA THR A 139 -5.35 -15.63 3.60
C THR A 139 -4.74 -16.97 4.03
N SER A 140 -4.48 -17.14 5.33
CA SER A 140 -4.00 -18.41 5.89
C SER A 140 -5.04 -19.53 5.76
N PHE A 141 -6.33 -19.21 5.88
CA PHE A 141 -7.41 -20.17 5.69
C PHE A 141 -7.52 -20.62 4.22
N ALA A 142 -7.38 -19.69 3.27
CA ALA A 142 -7.33 -20.00 1.84
C ALA A 142 -6.12 -20.90 1.50
N TYR A 143 -4.96 -20.65 2.13
CA TYR A 143 -3.78 -21.50 2.00
C TYR A 143 -4.01 -22.92 2.54
N ALA A 144 -4.58 -23.03 3.75
CA ALA A 144 -4.91 -24.31 4.36
C ALA A 144 -5.93 -25.10 3.53
N PHE A 145 -6.96 -24.43 3.00
CA PHE A 145 -7.94 -25.04 2.11
C PHE A 145 -7.31 -25.55 0.81
N SER A 146 -6.39 -24.77 0.22
CA SER A 146 -5.65 -25.14 -0.99
C SER A 146 -4.84 -26.43 -0.78
N LEU A 147 -4.11 -26.53 0.32
CA LEU A 147 -3.32 -27.73 0.65
C LEU A 147 -4.21 -28.92 1.02
N GLY A 148 -5.30 -28.70 1.76
CA GLY A 148 -6.23 -29.76 2.15
C GLY A 148 -6.88 -30.44 0.94
N PHE A 149 -7.33 -29.66 -0.03
CA PHE A 149 -7.87 -30.21 -1.27
C PHE A 149 -6.78 -30.81 -2.17
N GLY A 150 -5.57 -30.26 -2.16
CA GLY A 150 -4.40 -30.88 -2.79
C GLY A 150 -4.14 -32.29 -2.24
N GLY A 151 -4.19 -32.47 -0.92
CA GLY A 151 -4.13 -33.76 -0.24
C GLY A 151 -5.21 -34.74 -0.69
N TYR A 152 -6.45 -34.26 -0.80
CA TYR A 152 -7.57 -35.06 -1.29
C TYR A 152 -7.38 -35.51 -2.76
N LEU A 153 -6.78 -34.67 -3.60
CA LEU A 153 -6.50 -35.00 -5.00
C LEU A 153 -5.43 -36.09 -5.13
N ILE A 154 -4.41 -36.08 -4.26
CA ILE A 154 -3.40 -37.13 -4.17
C ILE A 154 -4.05 -38.46 -3.81
N ALA A 155 -4.89 -38.46 -2.76
CA ALA A 155 -5.51 -39.67 -2.24
C ALA A 155 -6.51 -40.32 -3.22
N ARG A 156 -7.27 -39.53 -3.99
CA ARG A 156 -8.31 -40.06 -4.91
C ARG A 156 -7.89 -40.23 -6.37
N LYS A 157 -6.91 -39.46 -6.86
CA LYS A 157 -6.53 -39.47 -8.29
C LYS A 157 -5.10 -39.95 -8.56
N GLY A 158 -4.31 -40.21 -7.51
CA GLY A 158 -2.94 -40.74 -7.67
C GLY A 158 -1.99 -39.77 -8.38
N GLU A 159 -2.32 -38.47 -8.42
CA GLU A 159 -1.45 -37.44 -8.97
C GLU A 159 -0.16 -37.35 -8.12
N PRO A 160 1.02 -37.22 -8.74
CA PRO A 160 2.27 -37.14 -8.00
C PRO A 160 2.30 -35.87 -7.15
N TYR A 161 2.58 -36.05 -5.86
CA TYR A 161 2.69 -34.99 -4.84
C TYR A 161 3.53 -33.79 -5.30
N LYS A 162 4.62 -34.05 -6.03
CA LYS A 162 5.50 -33.02 -6.59
C LYS A 162 4.74 -32.01 -7.47
N ASN A 163 3.84 -32.47 -8.33
CA ASN A 163 3.11 -31.61 -9.24
C ASN A 163 2.13 -30.71 -8.47
N ILE A 164 1.49 -31.25 -7.45
CA ILE A 164 0.50 -30.53 -6.63
C ILE A 164 1.18 -29.43 -5.81
N ILE A 165 2.35 -29.71 -5.21
CA ILE A 165 3.12 -28.70 -4.49
C ILE A 165 3.62 -27.60 -5.42
N ILE A 166 4.20 -27.96 -6.56
CA ILE A 166 4.71 -26.97 -7.53
C ILE A 166 3.57 -26.05 -7.98
N VAL A 167 2.40 -26.61 -8.28
CA VAL A 167 1.22 -25.84 -8.69
C VAL A 167 0.72 -24.95 -7.54
N SER A 168 0.59 -25.48 -6.32
CA SER A 168 0.10 -24.70 -5.18
C SER A 168 1.05 -23.58 -4.79
N GLU A 169 2.36 -23.84 -4.72
CA GLU A 169 3.33 -22.80 -4.39
C GLU A 169 3.44 -21.77 -5.52
N ALA A 170 3.53 -22.19 -6.79
CA ALA A 170 3.64 -21.24 -7.91
C ALA A 170 2.43 -20.30 -7.99
N LEU A 171 1.21 -20.81 -7.74
CA LEU A 171 -0.01 -20.00 -7.75
C LEU A 171 -0.17 -19.14 -6.49
N LEU A 172 0.09 -19.67 -5.30
CA LEU A 172 -0.04 -18.91 -4.05
C LEU A 172 1.03 -17.83 -3.97
N PHE A 173 2.27 -18.17 -4.27
CA PHE A 173 3.38 -17.23 -4.32
C PHE A 173 3.20 -16.22 -5.46
N GLY A 174 2.74 -16.67 -6.64
CA GLY A 174 2.36 -15.81 -7.74
C GLY A 174 1.23 -14.84 -7.37
N ALA A 175 0.17 -15.31 -6.73
CA ALA A 175 -0.94 -14.47 -6.25
C ALA A 175 -0.47 -13.43 -5.23
N TRP A 176 0.42 -13.83 -4.32
CA TRP A 176 0.97 -12.93 -3.31
C TRP A 176 1.85 -11.84 -3.93
N MET A 177 2.70 -12.21 -4.90
CA MET A 177 3.44 -11.26 -5.72
C MET A 177 2.51 -10.33 -6.51
N LEU A 178 1.43 -10.85 -7.12
CA LEU A 178 0.44 -10.01 -7.82
C LEU A 178 -0.14 -8.98 -6.87
N ALA A 179 -0.54 -9.43 -5.67
CA ALA A 179 -1.20 -8.60 -4.69
C ALA A 179 -0.27 -7.52 -4.14
N GLN A 180 1.01 -7.85 -3.92
CA GLN A 180 2.04 -6.89 -3.54
C GLN A 180 2.24 -5.85 -4.65
N VAL A 181 2.30 -6.28 -5.91
CA VAL A 181 2.37 -5.40 -7.08
C VAL A 181 1.14 -4.50 -7.20
N LEU A 182 -0.06 -5.03 -6.97
CA LEU A 182 -1.31 -4.26 -6.97
C LEU A 182 -1.33 -3.21 -5.86
N SER A 183 -0.83 -3.52 -4.67
CA SER A 183 -0.67 -2.54 -3.58
C SER A 183 0.30 -1.40 -3.95
N PHE A 184 1.28 -1.68 -4.82
CA PHE A 184 2.18 -0.65 -5.35
C PHE A 184 1.66 0.08 -6.59
N ALA A 185 0.56 -0.38 -7.22
CA ALA A 185 0.00 0.25 -8.42
C ALA A 185 -0.42 1.73 -8.24
N PRO A 186 -1.04 2.16 -7.13
CA PRO A 186 -1.38 3.58 -6.90
C PRO A 186 -0.14 4.48 -6.91
N ASN A 187 0.95 3.99 -6.31
CA ASN A 187 2.23 4.70 -6.26
C ASN A 187 2.85 4.87 -7.65
N LEU A 188 2.71 3.89 -8.53
CA LEU A 188 3.15 4.03 -9.92
C LEU A 188 2.30 5.01 -10.71
N GLN A 189 1.00 5.03 -10.49
CA GLN A 189 0.10 5.94 -11.20
C GLN A 189 0.40 7.41 -10.82
N LEU A 190 0.67 7.65 -9.54
CA LEU A 190 1.16 8.92 -9.00
C LEU A 190 2.56 9.27 -9.55
N ALA A 191 3.49 8.33 -9.57
CA ALA A 191 4.83 8.56 -10.13
C ALA A 191 4.81 8.85 -11.63
N ARG A 192 3.95 8.19 -12.40
CA ARG A 192 3.77 8.44 -13.84
C ARG A 192 3.18 9.83 -14.10
N THR A 193 2.23 10.28 -13.28
CA THR A 193 1.69 11.65 -13.36
C THR A 193 2.68 12.71 -12.87
N ALA A 194 3.55 12.41 -11.91
CA ALA A 194 4.64 13.29 -11.49
C ALA A 194 5.71 13.40 -12.58
N ALA A 195 6.14 12.27 -13.17
CA ALA A 195 7.06 12.24 -14.30
C ALA A 195 6.50 13.03 -15.50
N GLY A 196 5.22 12.87 -15.84
CA GLY A 196 4.58 13.64 -16.92
C GLY A 196 4.57 15.15 -16.66
N ARG A 197 4.47 15.59 -15.40
CA ARG A 197 4.58 17.01 -15.03
C ARG A 197 6.02 17.52 -15.12
N LEU A 198 7.00 16.72 -14.69
CA LEU A 198 8.43 17.00 -14.83
C LEU A 198 8.83 17.14 -16.30
N PHE A 199 8.45 16.18 -17.15
CA PHE A 199 8.71 16.23 -18.60
C PHE A 199 8.02 17.44 -19.25
N ARG A 200 6.80 17.79 -18.85
CA ARG A 200 6.12 19.00 -19.37
C ARG A 200 6.84 20.31 -19.00
N ILE A 201 7.54 20.35 -17.88
CA ILE A 201 8.37 21.51 -17.49
C ILE A 201 9.70 21.50 -18.25
N LEU A 202 10.33 20.33 -18.42
CA LEU A 202 11.58 20.15 -19.16
C LEU A 202 11.42 20.45 -20.67
N ASP A 203 10.34 19.98 -21.29
CA ASP A 203 10.04 20.19 -22.72
C ASP A 203 9.43 21.57 -23.01
N ARG A 204 9.26 22.41 -22.00
CA ARG A 204 8.74 23.76 -22.19
C ARG A 204 9.80 24.61 -22.90
N LYS A 205 9.67 24.77 -24.22
CA LYS A 205 10.43 25.79 -24.96
C LYS A 205 9.97 27.19 -24.56
N PRO A 206 10.85 28.06 -24.03
CA PRO A 206 10.48 29.45 -23.73
C PRO A 206 10.20 30.22 -25.03
N GLN A 207 9.21 31.11 -25.00
CA GLN A 207 8.83 31.96 -26.14
C GLN A 207 9.73 33.19 -26.31
N ILE A 208 10.66 33.43 -25.39
CA ILE A 208 11.59 34.55 -25.45
C ILE A 208 12.96 33.98 -25.14
N TYR A 209 13.90 34.21 -26.06
CA TYR A 209 15.32 33.86 -25.95
C TYR A 209 16.03 34.76 -24.93
#